data_AF-A0A2R6AH83-F1
#
_entry.id   AF-A0A2R6AH83-F1
#
_cell.length_a   1.000
_cell.length_b   1.000
_cell.length_c   1.000
_cell.angle_alpha   90.00
_cell.angle_beta   90.00
_cell.angle_gamma   90.00
#
_symmetry.space_group_name_H-M   'P 1'
#
loop_
_entity.id
_entity.type
_entity.pdbx_description
1 polymer ?
#
loop_
_entity_poly.entity_id
_entity_poly.type
_entity_poly.pdbx_seq_one_letter_code
_entity_poly.pdbx_strand_id
1 'polypeptide(L)'
;MRRKNTGSDIMSERILTSVRKSYIHILICTNKLSKKEAKPFVREVTGLTKPFSSLDLLTYSLAWSIGSGILLFTVGIVNSYPGSNPFIALLIDAVMLFPAATVLYLLGITLPRVGGQYVWVSRLLNPGIGYFLTLIVWMGYSLIMGVVASVGASFLAQAFTITGYVTHSSALSSVGAVFTKALTRIVLASAMVLLFTLLNALGYKVSKASIYVAWYIPLIVLLVSTVGMIALPSTSAPTLWDKVFGAGSYQNVLTLSATKGWKPSLLTPSVSATLLASIPLLSAWSGWSHIGGWMAGEVKLPKRTMFFGTIFAGFFAMILMSLVIYSYQHLFGLEFVSRLGFVASSMHITPSIPLFAAVAFSSVPVLPILISFIIFILPVKDVLPSIVVQSRQLFAMAFDRLLPESLTKVSQSTNQPILSYVITAIAIIVSIIVTSPLLPLGYYVGADLYVLSVALLQVFTAITAILLPISNPELYKNAPKPANLEFGKIPLISIVGSISLAAWLFLLGDDFYGIFTSSVGYIVMLIISVILAIVFVMYVYFVKRLETQGIDIRLVGKEIPPE
;
A
#
# COMPACT_ATOMS: atom_id res chain seq x y z
N MET A 1 -18.88 -2.79 -99.81
CA MET A 1 -19.41 -3.42 -98.58
C MET A 1 -18.26 -3.69 -97.61
N ARG A 2 -18.25 -3.08 -96.42
CA ARG A 2 -17.72 -3.63 -95.15
C ARG A 2 -17.79 -2.53 -94.09
N ARG A 3 -18.82 -2.57 -93.25
CA ARG A 3 -18.93 -1.78 -92.02
C ARG A 3 -18.57 -2.68 -90.83
N LYS A 4 -17.57 -2.21 -90.08
CA LYS A 4 -17.42 -2.24 -88.61
C LYS A 4 -17.66 -3.57 -87.87
N ASN A 5 -16.56 -4.25 -87.55
CA ASN A 5 -16.41 -5.03 -86.32
C ASN A 5 -15.77 -4.12 -85.26
N THR A 6 -16.58 -3.41 -84.47
CA THR A 6 -16.12 -2.58 -83.33
C THR A 6 -16.71 -3.05 -82.00
N GLY A 7 -17.27 -4.26 -81.95
CA GLY A 7 -17.94 -4.81 -80.76
C GLY A 7 -17.07 -5.75 -79.91
N SER A 8 -16.08 -6.44 -80.48
CA SER A 8 -15.30 -7.45 -79.74
C SER A 8 -14.24 -6.83 -78.84
N ASP A 9 -13.60 -5.74 -79.27
CA ASP A 9 -12.46 -5.16 -78.53
C ASP A 9 -12.91 -4.43 -77.25
N ILE A 10 -14.09 -3.79 -77.28
CA ILE A 10 -14.67 -3.11 -76.10
C ILE A 10 -15.13 -4.14 -75.04
N MET A 11 -15.56 -5.33 -75.47
CA MET A 11 -15.99 -6.39 -74.56
C MET A 11 -14.80 -7.08 -73.88
N SER A 12 -13.70 -7.29 -74.62
CA SER A 12 -12.42 -7.79 -74.08
C SER A 12 -11.86 -6.86 -73.00
N GLU A 13 -11.86 -5.55 -73.24
CA GLU A 13 -11.30 -4.56 -72.32
C GLU A 13 -12.12 -4.43 -71.02
N ARG A 14 -13.45 -4.53 -71.11
CA ARG A 14 -14.36 -4.57 -69.94
C ARG A 14 -14.21 -5.84 -69.11
N ILE A 15 -13.99 -6.99 -69.75
CA ILE A 15 -13.75 -8.25 -69.04
C ILE A 15 -12.39 -8.19 -68.33
N LEU A 16 -11.34 -7.69 -68.99
CA LEU A 16 -10.01 -7.54 -68.38
C LEU A 16 -10.01 -6.56 -67.20
N THR A 17 -10.74 -5.44 -67.29
CA THR A 17 -10.87 -4.51 -66.15
C THR A 17 -11.69 -5.09 -64.99
N SER A 18 -12.73 -5.88 -65.27
CA SER A 18 -13.51 -6.61 -64.26
C SER A 18 -12.65 -7.66 -63.54
N VAL A 19 -11.91 -8.47 -64.29
CA VAL A 19 -11.00 -9.49 -63.75
C VAL A 19 -9.89 -8.84 -62.94
N ARG A 20 -9.29 -7.73 -63.42
CA ARG A 20 -8.25 -7.00 -62.69
C ARG A 20 -8.78 -6.36 -61.39
N LYS A 21 -10.01 -5.83 -61.40
CA LYS A 21 -10.68 -5.36 -60.17
C LYS A 21 -10.95 -6.50 -59.19
N SER A 22 -11.43 -7.65 -59.66
CA SER A 22 -11.63 -8.83 -58.81
C SER A 22 -10.33 -9.38 -58.25
N TYR A 23 -9.25 -9.43 -59.04
CA TYR A 23 -7.92 -9.83 -58.56
C TYR A 23 -7.35 -8.84 -57.55
N ILE A 24 -7.51 -7.54 -57.75
CA ILE A 24 -7.10 -6.52 -56.77
C ILE A 24 -7.96 -6.64 -55.50
N HIS A 25 -9.26 -6.90 -55.61
CA HIS A 25 -10.13 -7.10 -54.46
C HIS A 25 -9.78 -8.38 -53.69
N ILE A 26 -9.42 -9.46 -54.40
CA ILE A 26 -8.93 -10.72 -53.82
C ILE A 26 -7.54 -10.52 -53.20
N LEU A 27 -6.64 -9.73 -53.81
CA LEU A 27 -5.32 -9.39 -53.25
C LEU A 27 -5.45 -8.53 -51.98
N ILE A 28 -6.39 -7.58 -51.97
CA ILE A 28 -6.69 -6.74 -50.80
C ILE A 28 -7.35 -7.57 -49.69
N CYS A 29 -8.29 -8.47 -50.03
CA CYS A 29 -8.89 -9.39 -49.07
C CYS A 29 -7.87 -10.41 -48.53
N THR A 30 -6.96 -10.93 -49.37
CA THR A 30 -5.90 -11.85 -48.93
C THR A 30 -4.80 -11.13 -48.13
N ASN A 31 -4.47 -9.87 -48.43
CA ASN A 31 -3.60 -9.05 -47.57
C ASN A 31 -4.26 -8.69 -46.23
N LYS A 32 -5.58 -8.48 -46.20
CA LYS A 32 -6.35 -8.32 -44.95
C LYS A 32 -6.46 -9.61 -44.14
N LEU A 33 -6.48 -10.78 -44.79
CA LEU A 33 -6.52 -12.08 -44.12
C LEU A 33 -5.11 -12.58 -43.70
N SER A 34 -4.04 -12.06 -44.30
CA SER A 34 -2.64 -12.41 -43.99
C SER A 34 -2.06 -11.63 -42.81
N LYS A 35 -2.52 -10.39 -42.56
CA LYS A 35 -2.31 -9.74 -41.27
C LYS A 35 -3.31 -10.31 -40.28
N LYS A 36 -2.95 -11.44 -39.66
CA LYS A 36 -3.56 -11.88 -38.40
C LYS A 36 -3.41 -10.70 -37.43
N GLU A 37 -4.45 -9.88 -37.28
CA GLU A 37 -4.41 -8.72 -36.38
C GLU A 37 -3.93 -9.23 -35.03
N ALA A 38 -2.74 -8.80 -34.65
CA ALA A 38 -2.10 -9.31 -33.46
C ALA A 38 -2.96 -8.83 -32.28
N LYS A 39 -3.64 -9.78 -31.63
CA LYS A 39 -4.56 -9.49 -30.54
C LYS A 39 -3.82 -8.66 -29.48
N PRO A 40 -4.40 -7.52 -29.03
CA PRO A 40 -3.71 -6.59 -28.15
C PRO A 40 -3.38 -7.22 -26.78
N PHE A 41 -4.22 -8.15 -26.31
CA PHE A 41 -4.02 -8.86 -25.06
C PHE A 41 -3.36 -10.23 -25.24
N VAL A 42 -2.77 -10.76 -24.15
CA VAL A 42 -2.25 -12.13 -24.11
C VAL A 42 -3.37 -13.18 -24.29
N ARG A 43 -4.58 -12.91 -23.78
CA ARG A 43 -5.76 -13.78 -23.87
C ARG A 43 -7.08 -13.01 -23.78
N GLU A 44 -8.19 -13.67 -24.09
CA GLU A 44 -9.54 -13.07 -24.17
C GLU A 44 -10.27 -12.94 -22.83
N VAL A 45 -9.82 -13.63 -21.78
CA VAL A 45 -10.40 -13.55 -20.43
C VAL A 45 -9.29 -13.56 -19.38
N THR A 46 -9.48 -12.85 -18.26
CA THR A 46 -8.44 -12.78 -17.22
C THR A 46 -8.30 -14.10 -16.45
N GLY A 47 -9.33 -14.94 -16.43
CA GLY A 47 -9.35 -16.18 -15.65
C GLY A 47 -9.26 -15.96 -14.13
N LEU A 48 -9.28 -14.71 -13.65
CA LEU A 48 -9.46 -14.39 -12.25
C LEU A 48 -10.95 -14.34 -11.94
N THR A 49 -11.31 -14.81 -10.76
CA THR A 49 -12.72 -14.76 -10.30
C THR A 49 -12.99 -13.43 -9.60
N LYS A 50 -14.25 -13.14 -9.29
CA LYS A 50 -14.66 -12.00 -8.45
C LYS A 50 -15.00 -12.45 -7.03
N PRO A 51 -14.02 -12.87 -6.19
CA PRO A 51 -14.33 -13.46 -4.90
C PRO A 51 -14.61 -12.42 -3.81
N PHE A 52 -14.13 -11.18 -3.94
CA PHE A 52 -14.12 -10.23 -2.83
C PHE A 52 -15.51 -9.65 -2.52
N SER A 53 -16.00 -9.97 -1.33
CA SER A 53 -17.12 -9.29 -0.68
C SER A 53 -16.69 -7.96 -0.04
N SER A 54 -17.66 -7.19 0.44
CA SER A 54 -17.41 -5.91 1.12
C SER A 54 -16.57 -6.07 2.38
N LEU A 55 -16.81 -7.12 3.17
CA LEU A 55 -16.01 -7.42 4.36
C LEU A 55 -14.59 -7.86 3.98
N ASP A 56 -14.43 -8.58 2.87
CA ASP A 56 -13.10 -9.00 2.42
C ASP A 56 -12.26 -7.77 2.05
N LEU A 57 -12.78 -6.88 1.20
CA LEU A 57 -12.02 -5.70 0.77
C LEU A 57 -11.74 -4.74 1.94
N LEU A 58 -12.70 -4.57 2.85
CA LEU A 58 -12.48 -3.84 4.11
C LEU A 58 -11.35 -4.45 4.92
N THR A 59 -11.38 -5.77 5.13
CA THR A 59 -10.36 -6.49 5.91
C THR A 59 -9.00 -6.37 5.26
N TYR A 60 -8.89 -6.56 3.94
CA TYR A 60 -7.61 -6.43 3.23
C TYR A 60 -7.04 -5.01 3.34
N SER A 61 -7.90 -4.00 3.21
CA SER A 61 -7.46 -2.60 3.28
C SER A 61 -6.99 -2.24 4.68
N LEU A 62 -7.76 -2.59 5.73
CA LEU A 62 -7.35 -2.36 7.12
C LEU A 62 -6.12 -3.19 7.53
N ALA A 63 -6.08 -4.46 7.12
CA ALA A 63 -4.98 -5.37 7.40
C ALA A 63 -3.68 -4.97 6.71
N TRP A 64 -3.70 -4.12 5.69
CA TRP A 64 -2.48 -3.55 5.12
C TRP A 64 -2.14 -2.18 5.72
N SER A 65 -3.15 -1.44 6.21
CA SER A 65 -2.97 -0.05 6.68
C SER A 65 -2.56 0.05 8.14
N ILE A 66 -2.99 -0.89 8.97
CA ILE A 66 -2.86 -0.81 10.43
C ILE A 66 -1.81 -1.82 10.88
N GLY A 67 -0.55 -1.42 10.80
CA GLY A 67 0.62 -2.26 11.10
C GLY A 67 1.46 -1.73 12.27
N SER A 68 2.75 -1.51 12.02
CA SER A 68 3.69 -0.97 13.02
C SER A 68 3.37 0.49 13.42
N GLY A 69 2.78 1.26 12.51
CA GLY A 69 2.54 2.69 12.68
C GLY A 69 1.64 3.04 13.87
N ILE A 70 0.49 2.37 14.00
CA ILE A 70 -0.44 2.56 15.13
C ILE A 70 0.20 2.21 16.48
N LEU A 71 1.18 1.30 16.49
CA LEU A 71 1.79 0.75 17.70
C LEU A 71 3.02 1.54 18.17
N LEU A 72 3.80 2.08 17.24
CA LEU A 72 5.06 2.79 17.52
C LEU A 72 4.96 4.28 17.23
N PHE A 73 4.51 4.68 16.04
CA PHE A 73 4.61 6.09 15.63
C PHE A 73 3.65 6.97 16.42
N THR A 74 2.46 6.48 16.77
CA THR A 74 1.49 7.21 17.63
C THR A 74 2.06 7.61 19.00
N VAL A 75 2.99 6.81 19.54
CA VAL A 75 3.72 7.09 20.79
C VAL A 75 5.00 7.87 20.49
N GLY A 76 5.72 7.51 19.43
CA GLY A 76 6.99 8.10 19.04
C GLY A 76 6.92 9.59 18.75
N ILE A 77 5.82 10.05 18.13
CA ILE A 77 5.66 11.48 17.80
C ILE A 77 5.67 12.40 19.02
N VAL A 78 5.29 11.91 20.20
CA VAL A 78 5.35 12.69 21.46
C VAL A 78 6.79 13.09 21.80
N ASN A 79 7.76 12.26 21.40
CA ASN A 79 9.19 12.47 21.65
C ASN A 79 9.88 13.14 20.47
N SER A 80 9.58 12.71 19.24
CA SER A 80 10.20 13.24 18.03
C SER A 80 9.74 14.66 17.71
N TYR A 81 8.51 15.01 18.08
CA TYR A 81 7.91 16.33 17.85
C TYR A 81 7.29 16.85 19.14
N PRO A 82 8.11 17.30 20.11
CA PRO A 82 7.61 17.83 21.38
C PRO A 82 6.65 19.00 21.16
N GLY A 83 5.55 19.03 21.91
CA GLY A 83 4.50 20.04 21.77
C GLY A 83 3.49 19.76 20.64
N SER A 84 3.67 18.67 19.89
CA SER A 84 2.68 18.24 18.90
C SER A 84 1.39 17.76 19.57
N ASN A 85 0.26 17.94 18.89
CA ASN A 85 -1.00 17.32 19.24
C ASN A 85 -1.29 16.14 18.27
N PRO A 86 -1.14 14.88 18.73
CA PRO A 86 -1.38 13.69 17.91
C PRO A 86 -2.77 13.62 17.26
N PHE A 87 -3.81 14.11 17.93
CA PHE A 87 -5.17 14.09 17.38
C PHE A 87 -5.34 15.10 16.25
N ILE A 88 -4.81 16.30 16.42
CA ILE A 88 -4.88 17.33 15.38
C ILE A 88 -4.05 16.88 14.17
N ALA A 89 -2.88 16.29 14.39
CA ALA A 89 -2.07 15.67 13.34
C ALA A 89 -2.89 14.61 12.57
N LEU A 90 -3.60 13.71 13.26
CA LEU A 90 -4.45 12.70 12.64
C LEU A 90 -5.58 13.31 11.79
N LEU A 91 -6.18 14.41 12.25
CA LEU A 91 -7.24 15.10 11.52
C LEU A 91 -6.71 15.81 10.26
N ILE A 92 -5.51 16.38 10.32
CA ILE A 92 -4.83 16.96 9.16
C ILE A 92 -4.61 15.88 8.10
N ASP A 93 -4.09 14.72 8.49
CA ASP A 93 -3.90 13.58 7.59
C ASP A 93 -5.23 13.11 6.99
N ALA A 94 -6.29 13.04 7.79
CA ALA A 94 -7.60 12.61 7.35
C ALA A 94 -8.13 13.51 6.21
N VAL A 95 -8.01 14.83 6.36
CA VAL A 95 -8.42 15.80 5.33
C VAL A 95 -7.70 15.56 4.00
N MET A 96 -6.44 15.10 4.04
CA MET A 96 -5.66 14.79 2.85
C MET A 96 -6.02 13.41 2.25
N LEU A 97 -6.27 12.41 3.09
CA LEU A 97 -6.45 11.01 2.66
C LEU A 97 -7.87 10.67 2.17
N PHE A 98 -8.90 11.29 2.75
CA PHE A 98 -10.30 11.00 2.35
C PHE A 98 -10.61 11.38 0.89
N PRO A 99 -10.15 12.52 0.35
CA PRO A 99 -10.27 12.83 -1.08
C PRO A 99 -9.65 11.75 -1.96
N ALA A 100 -8.45 11.26 -1.62
CA ALA A 100 -7.76 10.21 -2.36
C ALA A 100 -8.54 8.89 -2.37
N ALA A 101 -9.02 8.45 -1.20
CA ALA A 101 -9.85 7.26 -1.09
C ALA A 101 -11.17 7.41 -1.85
N THR A 102 -11.73 8.62 -1.89
CA THR A 102 -12.93 8.93 -2.65
C THR A 102 -12.67 8.86 -4.15
N VAL A 103 -11.50 9.32 -4.63
CA VAL A 103 -11.09 9.12 -6.04
C VAL A 103 -11.04 7.62 -6.38
N LEU A 104 -10.43 6.79 -5.53
CA LEU A 104 -10.41 5.34 -5.75
C LEU A 104 -11.81 4.73 -5.79
N TYR A 105 -12.69 5.19 -4.91
CA TYR A 105 -14.08 4.76 -4.89
C TYR A 105 -14.77 5.10 -6.22
N LEU A 106 -14.70 6.36 -6.66
CA LEU A 106 -15.40 6.83 -7.87
C LEU A 106 -14.83 6.17 -9.14
N LEU A 107 -13.51 6.03 -9.26
CA LEU A 107 -12.89 5.30 -10.38
C LEU A 107 -13.17 3.80 -10.32
N GLY A 108 -13.13 3.20 -9.14
CA GLY A 108 -13.37 1.77 -8.94
C GLY A 108 -14.79 1.31 -9.23
N ILE A 109 -15.79 2.18 -9.05
CA ILE A 109 -17.16 1.88 -9.47
C ILE A 109 -17.41 2.16 -10.96
N THR A 110 -16.59 3.02 -11.57
CA THR A 110 -16.70 3.38 -12.98
C THR A 110 -16.02 2.37 -13.90
N LEU A 111 -14.81 1.93 -13.53
CA LEU A 111 -14.00 1.00 -14.31
C LEU A 111 -13.48 -0.15 -13.43
N PRO A 112 -14.36 -1.06 -12.96
CA PRO A 112 -14.01 -2.20 -12.09
C PRO A 112 -13.33 -3.32 -12.89
N ARG A 113 -12.09 -3.08 -13.35
CA ARG A 113 -11.30 -4.03 -14.14
C ARG A 113 -10.07 -4.52 -13.37
N VAL A 114 -9.64 -5.75 -13.69
CA VAL A 114 -8.44 -6.35 -13.09
C VAL A 114 -7.23 -5.48 -13.40
N GLY A 115 -6.37 -5.25 -12.40
CA GLY A 115 -5.25 -4.31 -12.49
C GLY A 115 -5.57 -2.92 -11.96
N GLY A 116 -6.85 -2.59 -11.73
CA GLY A 116 -7.27 -1.43 -10.95
C GLY A 116 -6.65 -0.12 -11.45
N GLN A 117 -5.87 0.52 -10.60
CA GLN A 117 -5.19 1.80 -10.89
C GLN A 117 -4.33 1.75 -12.15
N TYR A 118 -3.69 0.62 -12.46
CA TYR A 118 -2.96 0.47 -13.73
C TYR A 118 -3.89 0.68 -14.93
N VAL A 119 -5.06 0.04 -14.93
CA VAL A 119 -6.04 0.16 -16.01
C VAL A 119 -6.60 1.57 -16.09
N TRP A 120 -6.89 2.20 -14.94
CA TRP A 120 -7.42 3.55 -14.94
C TRP A 120 -6.45 4.53 -15.58
N VAL A 121 -5.19 4.54 -15.15
CA VAL A 121 -4.18 5.47 -15.69
C VAL A 121 -3.81 5.10 -17.14
N SER A 122 -3.61 3.82 -17.43
CA SER A 122 -3.19 3.40 -18.78
C SER A 122 -4.25 3.65 -19.86
N ARG A 123 -5.53 3.47 -19.53
CA ARG A 123 -6.65 3.60 -20.49
C ARG A 123 -7.22 5.00 -20.61
N LEU A 124 -7.22 5.75 -19.51
CA LEU A 124 -7.84 7.07 -19.47
C LEU A 124 -6.82 8.21 -19.66
N LEU A 125 -5.52 7.95 -19.47
CA LEU A 125 -4.45 8.93 -19.69
C LEU A 125 -3.43 8.45 -20.73
N ASN A 126 -2.57 7.49 -20.37
CA ASN A 126 -1.48 7.05 -21.24
C ASN A 126 -0.92 5.68 -20.80
N PRO A 127 -0.74 4.73 -21.73
CA PRO A 127 -0.26 3.38 -21.39
C PRO A 127 1.16 3.36 -20.82
N GLY A 128 2.06 4.22 -21.31
CA GLY A 128 3.43 4.31 -20.82
C GLY A 128 3.52 4.87 -19.40
N ILE A 129 2.72 5.89 -19.10
CA ILE A 129 2.61 6.43 -17.72
C ILE A 129 2.05 5.34 -16.80
N GLY A 130 1.01 4.62 -17.23
CA GLY A 130 0.44 3.51 -16.47
C GLY A 130 1.48 2.43 -16.14
N TYR A 131 2.29 2.02 -17.11
CA TYR A 131 3.38 1.06 -16.91
C TYR A 131 4.41 1.56 -15.91
N PHE A 132 4.96 2.76 -16.15
CA PHE A 132 6.03 3.31 -15.33
C PHE A 132 5.60 3.42 -13.87
N LEU A 133 4.44 4.03 -13.61
CA LEU A 133 3.90 4.21 -12.27
C LEU A 133 3.62 2.87 -11.57
N THR A 134 3.08 1.89 -12.29
CA THR A 134 2.73 0.60 -11.70
C THR A 134 3.97 -0.20 -11.34
N LEU A 135 5.01 -0.18 -12.18
CA LEU A 135 6.25 -0.89 -11.89
C LEU A 135 7.05 -0.24 -10.75
N ILE A 136 7.14 1.11 -10.70
CA ILE A 136 7.80 1.79 -9.58
C ILE A 136 7.04 1.60 -8.27
N VAL A 137 5.70 1.57 -8.29
CA VAL A 137 4.89 1.30 -7.08
C VAL A 137 5.02 -0.15 -6.66
N TRP A 138 5.09 -1.10 -7.59
CA TRP A 138 5.38 -2.49 -7.25
C TRP A 138 6.74 -2.63 -6.56
N MET A 139 7.77 -1.95 -7.06
CA MET A 139 9.09 -1.92 -6.41
C MET A 139 9.05 -1.23 -5.04
N GLY A 140 8.38 -0.06 -4.94
CA GLY A 140 8.21 0.67 -3.68
C GLY A 140 7.46 -0.15 -2.62
N TYR A 141 6.37 -0.81 -3.00
CA TYR A 141 5.65 -1.75 -2.13
C TYR A 141 6.51 -2.95 -1.71
N SER A 142 7.29 -3.53 -2.63
CA SER A 142 8.20 -4.62 -2.29
C SER A 142 9.27 -4.18 -1.29
N LEU A 143 9.82 -2.96 -1.45
CA LEU A 143 10.85 -2.44 -0.55
C LEU A 143 10.30 -2.10 0.84
N ILE A 144 9.18 -1.37 0.92
CA ILE A 144 8.59 -1.04 2.22
C ILE A 144 8.13 -2.30 2.97
N MET A 145 7.67 -3.33 2.28
CA MET A 145 7.29 -4.59 2.92
C MET A 145 8.49 -5.31 3.54
N GLY A 146 9.69 -5.16 2.98
CA GLY A 146 10.92 -5.65 3.62
C GLY A 146 11.24 -4.87 4.90
N VAL A 147 11.06 -3.55 4.88
CA VAL A 147 11.17 -2.69 6.08
C VAL A 147 10.14 -3.12 7.13
N VAL A 148 8.87 -3.24 6.75
CA VAL A 148 7.77 -3.62 7.65
C VAL A 148 7.97 -5.02 8.22
N ALA A 149 8.44 -5.99 7.44
CA ALA A 149 8.76 -7.33 7.94
C ALA A 149 9.92 -7.30 8.95
N SER A 150 10.95 -6.51 8.68
CA SER A 150 12.09 -6.31 9.59
C SER A 150 11.72 -5.56 10.88
N VAL A 151 10.87 -4.53 10.78
CA VAL A 151 10.31 -3.80 11.93
C VAL A 151 9.40 -4.73 12.72
N GLY A 152 8.54 -5.47 12.04
CA GLY A 152 7.68 -6.48 12.64
C GLY A 152 8.51 -7.46 13.45
N ALA A 153 9.56 -8.08 12.89
CA ALA A 153 10.49 -8.94 13.62
C ALA A 153 11.03 -8.32 14.93
N SER A 154 11.23 -6.99 14.98
CA SER A 154 11.65 -6.30 16.20
C SER A 154 10.57 -6.24 17.30
N PHE A 155 9.29 -6.30 16.94
CA PHE A 155 8.21 -6.41 17.93
C PHE A 155 8.20 -7.77 18.63
N LEU A 156 8.71 -8.83 18.00
CA LEU A 156 8.88 -10.11 18.69
C LEU A 156 9.99 -10.00 19.74
N ALA A 157 11.08 -9.29 19.42
CA ALA A 157 12.12 -8.96 20.40
C ALA A 157 11.52 -8.17 21.57
N GLN A 158 10.73 -7.13 21.28
CA GLN A 158 10.01 -6.36 22.30
C GLN A 158 9.07 -7.23 23.12
N ALA A 159 8.38 -8.21 22.51
CA ALA A 159 7.46 -9.08 23.22
C ALA A 159 8.17 -9.93 24.28
N PHE A 160 9.34 -10.49 23.93
CA PHE A 160 10.19 -11.20 24.90
C PHE A 160 10.72 -10.28 25.99
N THR A 161 11.19 -9.07 25.62
CA THR A 161 11.69 -8.08 26.58
C THR A 161 10.61 -7.63 27.57
N ILE A 162 9.42 -7.27 27.08
CA ILE A 162 8.28 -6.87 27.91
C ILE A 162 7.87 -8.02 28.84
N THR A 163 7.78 -9.24 28.30
CA THR A 163 7.47 -10.43 29.10
C THR A 163 8.53 -10.66 30.19
N GLY A 164 9.81 -10.49 29.87
CA GLY A 164 10.90 -10.59 30.83
C GLY A 164 10.79 -9.58 31.97
N TYR A 165 10.41 -8.32 31.68
CA TYR A 165 10.13 -7.33 32.72
C TYR A 165 8.90 -7.70 33.57
N VAL A 166 7.78 -8.04 32.93
CA VAL A 166 6.53 -8.39 33.62
C VAL A 166 6.66 -9.63 34.51
N THR A 167 7.48 -10.60 34.09
CA THR A 167 7.71 -11.85 34.84
C THR A 167 8.96 -11.82 35.72
N HIS A 168 9.69 -10.69 35.70
CA HIS A 168 11.01 -10.55 36.32
C HIS A 168 12.02 -11.67 35.95
N SER A 169 11.92 -12.18 34.72
CA SER A 169 12.78 -13.25 34.19
C SER A 169 13.89 -12.67 33.31
N SER A 170 15.13 -12.68 33.81
CA SER A 170 16.30 -12.25 33.04
C SER A 170 16.53 -13.11 31.80
N ALA A 171 16.20 -14.41 31.86
CA ALA A 171 16.32 -15.33 30.74
C ALA A 171 15.44 -14.91 29.55
N LEU A 172 14.18 -14.52 29.79
CA LEU A 172 13.28 -14.06 28.74
C LEU A 172 13.74 -12.72 28.14
N SER A 173 14.25 -11.80 28.97
CA SER A 173 14.87 -10.56 28.49
C SER A 173 16.10 -10.83 27.62
N SER A 174 16.93 -11.82 27.97
CA SER A 174 18.08 -12.23 27.16
C SER A 174 17.66 -12.84 25.81
N VAL A 175 16.57 -13.60 25.76
CA VAL A 175 16.00 -14.08 24.48
C VAL A 175 15.59 -12.89 23.61
N GLY A 176 14.92 -11.88 24.19
CA GLY A 176 14.59 -10.65 23.47
C GLY A 176 15.81 -9.99 22.81
N ALA A 177 16.94 -9.93 23.52
CA ALA A 177 18.19 -9.39 22.98
C ALA A 177 18.80 -10.23 21.83
N VAL A 178 18.46 -11.51 21.69
CA VAL A 178 18.86 -12.31 20.51
C VAL A 178 18.07 -11.90 19.28
N PHE A 179 16.79 -11.59 19.44
CA PHE A 179 15.90 -11.17 18.35
C PHE A 179 16.13 -9.72 17.88
N THR A 180 16.90 -8.91 18.62
CA THR A 180 17.32 -7.58 18.14
C THR A 180 18.47 -7.65 17.13
N LYS A 181 19.24 -8.74 17.12
CA LYS A 181 20.38 -8.93 16.21
C LYS A 181 19.93 -8.96 14.75
N ALA A 182 20.71 -8.33 13.87
CA ALA A 182 20.38 -8.17 12.46
C ALA A 182 20.11 -9.51 11.75
N LEU A 183 20.98 -10.52 11.95
CA LEU A 183 20.82 -11.82 11.30
C LEU A 183 19.53 -12.54 11.73
N THR A 184 19.22 -12.53 13.04
CA THR A 184 17.98 -13.11 13.57
C THR A 184 16.75 -12.47 12.94
N ARG A 185 16.75 -11.14 12.81
CA ARG A 185 15.66 -10.38 12.19
C ARG A 185 15.48 -10.75 10.72
N ILE A 186 16.57 -10.85 9.96
CA ILE A 186 16.53 -11.24 8.54
C ILE A 186 15.93 -12.64 8.38
N VAL A 187 16.40 -13.62 9.17
CA VAL A 187 15.93 -15.01 9.09
C VAL A 187 14.45 -15.09 9.44
N LEU A 188 14.03 -14.47 10.55
CA LEU A 188 12.63 -14.48 10.98
C LEU A 188 11.71 -13.81 9.96
N ALA A 189 12.06 -12.60 9.51
CA ALA A 189 11.27 -11.86 8.55
C ALA A 189 11.14 -12.64 7.22
N SER A 190 12.23 -13.24 6.74
CA SER A 190 12.23 -14.05 5.51
C SER A 190 11.37 -15.30 5.66
N ALA A 191 11.46 -16.00 6.81
CA ALA A 191 10.64 -17.18 7.09
C ALA A 191 9.13 -16.83 7.11
N MET A 192 8.77 -15.67 7.67
CA MET A 192 7.38 -15.19 7.68
C MET A 192 6.88 -14.84 6.28
N VAL A 193 7.69 -14.18 5.44
CA VAL A 193 7.35 -13.92 4.03
C VAL A 193 7.10 -15.22 3.29
N LEU A 194 7.96 -16.23 3.45
CA LEU A 194 7.79 -17.54 2.82
C LEU A 194 6.50 -18.24 3.27
N LEU A 195 6.23 -18.24 4.58
CA LEU A 195 4.99 -18.80 5.15
C LEU A 195 3.75 -18.10 4.56
N PHE A 196 3.74 -16.77 4.53
CA PHE A 196 2.61 -16.00 4.01
C PHE A 196 2.43 -16.15 2.51
N THR A 197 3.53 -16.27 1.76
CA THR A 197 3.49 -16.60 0.33
C THR A 197 2.87 -17.98 0.11
N LEU A 198 3.26 -18.98 0.91
CA LEU A 198 2.69 -20.31 0.85
C LEU A 198 1.18 -20.28 1.14
N LEU A 199 0.75 -19.62 2.22
CA LEU A 199 -0.67 -19.49 2.58
C LEU A 199 -1.50 -18.82 1.47
N ASN A 200 -0.94 -17.81 0.79
CA ASN A 200 -1.58 -17.18 -0.36
C ASN A 200 -1.62 -18.09 -1.60
N ALA A 201 -0.56 -18.88 -1.84
CA ALA A 201 -0.46 -19.80 -2.96
C ALA A 201 -1.44 -20.99 -2.87
N LEU A 202 -1.86 -21.38 -1.65
CA LEU A 202 -2.86 -22.43 -1.39
C LEU A 202 -4.29 -22.06 -1.83
N GLY A 203 -4.50 -20.83 -2.32
CA GLY A 203 -5.74 -20.38 -2.92
C GLY A 203 -6.57 -19.43 -2.06
N TYR A 204 -7.63 -18.89 -2.65
CA TYR A 204 -8.38 -17.77 -2.06
C TYR A 204 -8.94 -18.06 -0.66
N LYS A 205 -9.47 -19.27 -0.40
CA LYS A 205 -10.05 -19.61 0.91
C LYS A 205 -9.02 -19.58 2.04
N VAL A 206 -7.82 -20.12 1.78
CA VAL A 206 -6.72 -20.16 2.76
C VAL A 206 -6.10 -18.77 2.94
N SER A 207 -5.88 -18.05 1.85
CA SER A 207 -5.43 -16.65 1.87
C SER A 207 -6.37 -15.78 2.72
N LYS A 208 -7.68 -15.84 2.44
CA LYS A 208 -8.71 -15.14 3.18
C LYS A 208 -8.70 -15.51 4.66
N ALA A 209 -8.73 -16.81 4.99
CA ALA A 209 -8.73 -17.25 6.39
C ALA A 209 -7.49 -16.75 7.14
N SER A 210 -6.31 -16.85 6.52
CA SER A 210 -5.04 -16.39 7.09
C SER A 210 -5.05 -14.89 7.39
N ILE A 211 -5.53 -14.06 6.44
CA ILE A 211 -5.65 -12.61 6.64
C ILE A 211 -6.67 -12.28 7.72
N TYR A 212 -7.81 -12.98 7.76
CA TYR A 212 -8.82 -12.78 8.80
C TYR A 212 -8.28 -13.10 10.19
N VAL A 213 -7.61 -14.25 10.36
CA VAL A 213 -7.01 -14.65 11.63
C VAL A 213 -5.93 -13.66 12.05
N ALA A 214 -5.03 -13.30 11.14
CA ALA A 214 -3.94 -12.37 11.40
C ALA A 214 -4.40 -10.92 11.65
N TRP A 215 -5.60 -10.55 11.17
CA TRP A 215 -6.21 -9.23 11.41
C TRP A 215 -7.06 -9.20 12.68
N TYR A 216 -8.07 -10.05 12.78
CA TYR A 216 -9.09 -9.94 13.81
C TYR A 216 -8.58 -10.38 15.19
N ILE A 217 -7.71 -11.39 15.30
CA ILE A 217 -7.17 -11.79 16.60
C ILE A 217 -6.35 -10.65 17.24
N PRO A 218 -5.35 -10.06 16.55
CA PRO A 218 -4.62 -8.94 17.12
C PRO A 218 -5.44 -7.66 17.26
N LEU A 219 -6.43 -7.43 16.39
CA LEU A 219 -7.37 -6.32 16.54
C LEU A 219 -8.16 -6.43 17.84
N ILE A 220 -8.68 -7.62 18.18
CA ILE A 220 -9.41 -7.84 19.44
C ILE A 220 -8.49 -7.55 20.62
N VAL A 221 -7.25 -8.03 20.60
CA VAL A 221 -6.27 -7.77 21.67
C VAL A 221 -5.93 -6.29 21.76
N LEU A 222 -5.78 -5.58 20.64
CA LEU A 222 -5.57 -4.14 20.60
C LEU A 222 -6.78 -3.39 21.18
N LEU A 223 -8.01 -3.79 20.87
CA LEU A 223 -9.23 -3.18 21.41
C LEU A 223 -9.36 -3.43 22.92
N VAL A 224 -9.10 -4.65 23.39
CA VAL A 224 -9.05 -4.97 24.83
C VAL A 224 -7.99 -4.12 25.53
N SER A 225 -6.81 -3.98 24.90
CA SER A 225 -5.71 -3.15 25.40
C SER A 225 -6.12 -1.69 25.53
N THR A 226 -6.74 -1.16 24.47
CA THR A 226 -7.18 0.24 24.36
C THR A 226 -8.28 0.55 25.37
N VAL A 227 -9.34 -0.26 25.41
CA VAL A 227 -10.46 -0.08 26.35
C VAL A 227 -9.99 -0.27 27.80
N GLY A 228 -9.09 -1.22 28.06
CA GLY A 228 -8.51 -1.43 29.39
C GLY A 228 -7.73 -0.23 29.90
N MET A 229 -6.88 0.36 29.06
CA MET A 229 -6.17 1.59 29.43
C MET A 229 -7.11 2.78 29.66
N ILE A 230 -8.21 2.88 28.91
CA ILE A 230 -9.24 3.92 29.11
C ILE A 230 -10.03 3.69 30.42
N ALA A 231 -10.28 2.43 30.78
CA ALA A 231 -11.06 2.08 31.96
C ALA A 231 -10.29 2.25 33.29
N LEU A 232 -8.96 2.29 33.23
CA LEU A 232 -8.10 2.48 34.39
C LEU A 232 -7.92 3.96 34.72
N PRO A 233 -8.04 4.38 35.99
CA PRO A 233 -7.79 5.77 36.36
C PRO A 233 -6.30 6.11 36.22
N SER A 234 -5.99 7.34 35.81
CA SER A 234 -4.60 7.82 35.64
C SER A 234 -3.77 7.74 36.92
N THR A 235 -4.41 7.82 38.09
CA THR A 235 -3.76 7.64 39.40
C THR A 235 -3.17 6.25 39.61
N SER A 236 -3.57 5.24 38.82
CA SER A 236 -3.03 3.88 38.88
C SER A 236 -1.70 3.70 38.13
N ALA A 237 -1.35 4.62 37.23
CA ALA A 237 -0.18 4.47 36.37
C ALA A 237 1.16 4.31 37.14
N PRO A 238 1.45 5.08 38.21
CA PRO A 238 2.66 4.87 39.00
C PRO A 238 2.76 3.46 39.59
N THR A 239 1.66 2.97 40.19
CA THR A 239 1.62 1.64 40.81
C THR A 239 1.78 0.53 39.77
N LEU A 240 1.11 0.65 38.62
CA LEU A 240 1.21 -0.34 37.54
C LEU A 240 2.60 -0.37 36.91
N TRP A 241 3.22 0.80 36.74
CA TRP A 241 4.59 0.91 36.24
C TRP A 241 5.60 0.30 37.22
N ASP A 242 5.50 0.66 38.50
CA ASP A 242 6.35 0.14 39.57
C ASP A 242 6.24 -1.37 39.73
N LYS A 243 5.06 -1.94 39.47
CA LYS A 243 4.86 -3.39 39.47
C LYS A 243 5.70 -4.10 38.41
N VAL A 244 5.88 -3.50 37.23
CA VAL A 244 6.65 -4.10 36.12
C VAL A 244 8.14 -3.80 36.24
N PHE A 245 8.50 -2.56 36.61
CA PHE A 245 9.87 -2.08 36.57
C PHE A 245 10.55 -1.96 37.94
N GLY A 246 9.85 -2.28 39.02
CA GLY A 246 10.33 -2.20 40.40
C GLY A 246 9.83 -0.95 41.13
N ALA A 247 9.76 -1.04 42.47
CA ALA A 247 9.28 0.04 43.32
C ALA A 247 10.10 1.34 43.11
N GLY A 248 9.40 2.47 42.93
CA GLY A 248 10.01 3.78 42.69
C GLY A 248 10.49 4.00 41.26
N SER A 249 10.32 3.04 40.35
CA SER A 249 10.76 3.17 38.95
C SER A 249 10.02 4.27 38.19
N TYR A 250 8.74 4.51 38.49
CA TYR A 250 7.98 5.61 37.89
C TYR A 250 8.60 6.97 38.27
N GLN A 251 8.93 7.15 39.55
CA GLN A 251 9.61 8.37 40.01
C GLN A 251 11.02 8.49 39.42
N ASN A 252 11.75 7.38 39.27
CA ASN A 252 13.06 7.37 38.63
C ASN A 252 13.01 7.83 37.17
N VAL A 253 11.96 7.50 36.42
CA VAL A 253 11.73 8.06 35.07
C VAL A 253 11.62 9.59 35.13
N LEU A 254 10.86 10.13 36.09
CA LEU A 254 10.70 11.58 36.25
C LEU A 254 12.02 12.28 36.60
N THR A 255 12.78 11.72 37.55
CA THR A 255 14.04 12.31 38.00
C THR A 255 15.13 12.20 36.94
N LEU A 256 15.32 11.03 36.33
CA LEU A 256 16.37 10.82 35.34
C LEU A 256 16.09 11.57 34.02
N SER A 257 14.83 11.69 33.61
CA SER A 257 14.47 12.49 32.43
C SER A 257 14.83 13.97 32.62
N ALA A 258 14.59 14.52 33.82
CA ALA A 258 14.99 15.89 34.14
C ALA A 258 16.51 16.07 34.07
N THR A 259 17.30 15.12 34.62
CA THR A 259 18.76 15.12 34.51
C THR A 259 19.25 15.02 33.06
N LYS A 260 18.51 14.29 32.21
CA LYS A 260 18.77 14.19 30.77
C LYS A 260 18.24 15.37 29.94
N GLY A 261 17.77 16.44 30.59
CA GLY A 261 17.39 17.69 29.94
C GLY A 261 15.92 17.82 29.56
N TRP A 262 15.04 16.92 30.02
CA TRP A 262 13.59 17.11 29.86
C TRP A 262 13.14 18.36 30.61
N LYS A 263 12.27 19.16 29.99
CA LYS A 263 11.69 20.39 30.56
C LYS A 263 10.18 20.44 30.29
N PRO A 264 9.36 21.00 31.19
CA PRO A 264 7.92 21.16 30.97
C PRO A 264 7.56 21.93 29.69
N SER A 265 8.42 22.87 29.27
CA SER A 265 8.24 23.65 28.04
C SER A 265 8.23 22.80 26.77
N LEU A 266 8.70 21.55 26.81
CA LEU A 266 8.62 20.60 25.69
C LEU A 266 7.20 20.14 25.41
N LEU A 267 6.26 20.32 26.34
CA LEU A 267 4.85 19.99 26.15
C LEU A 267 4.02 21.21 25.71
N THR A 268 4.63 22.39 25.61
CA THR A 268 3.94 23.60 25.15
C THR A 268 3.39 23.35 23.75
N PRO A 269 2.08 23.52 23.51
CA PRO A 269 1.48 23.27 22.20
C PRO A 269 2.16 24.04 21.09
N SER A 270 2.55 23.34 20.03
CA SER A 270 3.22 23.89 18.86
C SER A 270 2.52 23.45 17.58
N VAL A 271 2.07 24.44 16.80
CA VAL A 271 1.44 24.21 15.50
C VAL A 271 2.44 23.61 14.52
N SER A 272 3.68 24.11 14.50
CA SER A 272 4.72 23.57 13.62
C SER A 272 5.09 22.13 13.98
N ALA A 273 5.21 21.80 15.28
CA ALA A 273 5.44 20.43 15.72
C ALA A 273 4.26 19.52 15.37
N THR A 274 3.02 20.02 15.48
CA THR A 274 1.80 19.27 15.12
C THR A 274 1.75 18.98 13.62
N LEU A 275 2.08 19.95 12.77
CA LEU A 275 2.16 19.76 11.32
C LEU A 275 3.25 18.74 10.96
N LEU A 276 4.44 18.85 11.55
CA LEU A 276 5.53 17.90 11.31
C LEU A 276 5.22 16.49 11.83
N ALA A 277 4.47 16.37 12.93
CA ALA A 277 4.04 15.09 13.47
C ALA A 277 2.99 14.38 12.60
N SER A 278 2.30 15.12 11.71
CA SER A 278 1.34 14.52 10.78
C SER A 278 2.05 13.68 9.72
N ILE A 279 3.30 14.00 9.34
CA ILE A 279 4.05 13.27 8.31
C ILE A 279 4.29 11.78 8.66
N PRO A 280 4.93 11.43 9.80
CA PRO A 280 5.10 10.03 10.18
C PRO A 280 3.76 9.37 10.52
N LEU A 281 2.77 10.15 10.97
CA LEU A 281 1.45 9.63 11.27
C LEU A 281 0.71 9.26 9.99
N LEU A 282 0.74 10.07 8.94
CA LEU A 282 0.21 9.77 7.62
C LEU A 282 0.75 8.43 7.10
N SER A 283 2.07 8.24 7.21
CA SER A 283 2.71 6.97 6.84
C SER A 283 2.22 5.79 7.71
N ALA A 284 1.79 6.04 8.94
CA ALA A 284 1.34 5.04 9.90
C ALA A 284 -0.02 4.40 9.57
N TRP A 285 -0.89 5.10 8.83
CA TRP A 285 -2.26 4.63 8.59
C TRP A 285 -2.80 4.92 7.18
N SER A 286 -2.07 5.58 6.29
CA SER A 286 -2.56 5.98 4.96
C SER A 286 -2.93 4.84 4.02
N GLY A 287 -2.61 3.58 4.35
CA GLY A 287 -2.68 2.48 3.39
C GLY A 287 -4.05 2.29 2.70
N TRP A 288 -5.14 2.58 3.42
CA TRP A 288 -6.52 2.40 2.97
C TRP A 288 -6.89 3.39 1.87
N SER A 289 -6.17 4.50 1.78
CA SER A 289 -6.42 5.55 0.79
C SER A 289 -5.98 5.18 -0.62
N HIS A 290 -5.17 4.12 -0.77
CA HIS A 290 -4.57 3.76 -2.06
C HIS A 290 -4.58 2.25 -2.38
N ILE A 291 -4.68 1.35 -1.40
CA ILE A 291 -4.62 -0.11 -1.67
C ILE A 291 -5.89 -0.66 -2.35
N GLY A 292 -7.07 -0.18 -1.96
CA GLY A 292 -8.35 -0.74 -2.39
C GLY A 292 -8.56 -0.71 -3.90
N GLY A 293 -7.92 0.25 -4.59
CA GLY A 293 -8.05 0.42 -6.03
C GLY A 293 -7.47 -0.74 -6.84
N TRP A 294 -6.46 -1.44 -6.34
CA TRP A 294 -5.83 -2.57 -7.05
C TRP A 294 -6.72 -3.81 -7.17
N MET A 295 -7.72 -3.93 -6.30
CA MET A 295 -8.64 -5.07 -6.24
C MET A 295 -9.99 -4.78 -6.89
N ALA A 296 -10.17 -3.60 -7.51
CA ALA A 296 -11.45 -3.16 -8.07
C ALA A 296 -12.03 -4.12 -9.12
N GLY A 297 -11.20 -4.88 -9.83
CA GLY A 297 -11.65 -5.88 -10.82
C GLY A 297 -12.21 -7.18 -10.23
N GLU A 298 -11.89 -7.48 -8.97
CA GLU A 298 -12.19 -8.76 -8.33
C GLU A 298 -13.33 -8.65 -7.28
N VAL A 299 -14.00 -7.50 -7.22
CA VAL A 299 -15.11 -7.24 -6.29
C VAL A 299 -16.46 -7.70 -6.84
N LYS A 300 -17.30 -8.27 -5.97
CA LYS A 300 -18.65 -8.77 -6.36
C LYS A 300 -19.65 -7.67 -6.69
N LEU A 301 -19.70 -6.63 -5.85
CA LEU A 301 -20.62 -5.51 -5.96
C LEU A 301 -19.79 -4.22 -5.92
N PRO A 302 -19.29 -3.72 -7.07
CA PRO A 302 -18.33 -2.60 -7.11
C PRO A 302 -18.73 -1.43 -6.22
N LYS A 303 -19.97 -0.94 -6.35
CA LYS A 303 -20.47 0.20 -5.57
C LYS A 303 -20.42 -0.01 -4.05
N ARG A 304 -20.83 -1.18 -3.56
CA ARG A 304 -20.86 -1.45 -2.11
C ARG A 304 -19.47 -1.82 -1.61
N THR A 305 -18.81 -2.75 -2.28
CA THR A 305 -17.51 -3.29 -1.86
C THR A 305 -16.43 -2.22 -1.89
N MET A 306 -16.33 -1.40 -2.93
CA MET A 306 -15.34 -0.32 -2.98
C MET A 306 -15.55 0.71 -1.86
N PHE A 307 -16.79 1.07 -1.52
CA PHE A 307 -17.07 1.98 -0.41
C PHE A 307 -16.52 1.45 0.92
N PHE A 308 -16.77 0.16 1.20
CA PHE A 308 -16.25 -0.49 2.40
C PHE A 308 -14.72 -0.62 2.38
N GLY A 309 -14.13 -0.89 1.23
CA GLY A 309 -12.68 -1.02 1.05
C GLY A 309 -11.89 0.29 1.01
N THR A 310 -12.55 1.44 0.94
CA THR A 310 -11.88 2.75 0.80
C THR A 310 -12.35 3.69 1.89
N ILE A 311 -13.49 4.37 1.69
CA ILE A 311 -13.99 5.42 2.57
C ILE A 311 -14.31 4.89 3.98
N PHE A 312 -15.05 3.78 4.10
CA PHE A 312 -15.39 3.23 5.42
C PHE A 312 -14.16 2.70 6.14
N ALA A 313 -13.21 2.10 5.42
CA ALA A 313 -11.93 1.68 5.98
C ALA A 313 -11.18 2.87 6.60
N GLY A 314 -11.21 4.03 5.94
CA GLY A 314 -10.65 5.27 6.49
C GLY A 314 -11.31 5.72 7.79
N PHE A 315 -12.65 5.74 7.84
CA PHE A 315 -13.36 6.07 9.09
C PHE A 315 -13.04 5.09 10.22
N PHE A 316 -13.04 3.78 9.92
CA PHE A 316 -12.69 2.77 10.91
C PHE A 316 -11.25 2.96 11.43
N ALA A 317 -10.29 3.15 10.52
CA ALA A 317 -8.89 3.37 10.89
C ALA A 317 -8.71 4.65 11.72
N MET A 318 -9.36 5.75 11.34
CA MET A 318 -9.31 7.03 12.08
C MET A 318 -9.88 6.89 13.49
N ILE A 319 -11.02 6.21 13.65
CA ILE A 319 -11.61 5.96 14.98
C ILE A 319 -10.66 5.10 15.82
N LEU A 320 -10.13 4.02 15.26
CA LEU A 320 -9.19 3.15 15.98
C LEU A 320 -7.93 3.89 16.40
N MET A 321 -7.31 4.66 15.51
CA MET A 321 -6.13 5.50 15.80
C MET A 321 -6.44 6.50 16.91
N SER A 322 -7.59 7.17 16.86
CA SER A 322 -8.01 8.13 17.89
C SER A 322 -8.17 7.46 19.25
N LEU A 323 -8.81 6.29 19.31
CA LEU A 323 -8.97 5.55 20.55
C LEU A 323 -7.62 5.10 21.14
N VAL A 324 -6.71 4.61 20.30
CA VAL A 324 -5.37 4.21 20.73
C VAL A 324 -4.59 5.41 21.27
N ILE A 325 -4.58 6.54 20.55
CA ILE A 325 -3.94 7.77 21.01
C ILE A 325 -4.52 8.23 22.36
N TYR A 326 -5.84 8.23 22.48
CA TYR A 326 -6.52 8.62 23.72
C TYR A 326 -6.14 7.70 24.88
N SER A 327 -6.12 6.39 24.65
CA SER A 327 -5.97 5.39 25.71
C SER A 327 -4.66 5.52 26.51
N TYR A 328 -3.51 5.62 25.82
CA TYR A 328 -2.22 5.73 26.52
C TYR A 328 -2.06 7.12 27.17
N GLN A 329 -2.60 8.18 26.55
CA GLN A 329 -2.55 9.53 27.10
C GLN A 329 -3.44 9.66 28.34
N HIS A 330 -4.59 8.98 28.35
CA HIS A 330 -5.49 8.94 29.49
C HIS A 330 -4.82 8.28 30.71
N LEU A 331 -4.26 7.08 30.53
CA LEU A 331 -3.66 6.33 31.63
C LEU A 331 -2.34 6.93 32.11
N PHE A 332 -1.37 7.12 31.22
CA PHE A 332 -0.01 7.52 31.60
C PHE A 332 0.21 9.03 31.63
N GLY A 333 -0.58 9.79 30.87
CA GLY A 333 -0.36 11.22 30.68
C GLY A 333 0.74 11.52 29.64
N LEU A 334 0.56 12.61 28.88
CA LEU A 334 1.55 13.06 27.89
C LEU A 334 2.92 13.36 28.50
N GLU A 335 2.95 13.90 29.73
CA GLU A 335 4.21 14.20 30.42
C GLU A 335 5.03 12.95 30.68
N PHE A 336 4.44 11.90 31.24
CA PHE A 336 5.16 10.67 31.51
C PHE A 336 5.66 10.02 30.21
N VAL A 337 4.83 9.98 29.17
CA VAL A 337 5.18 9.41 27.85
C VAL A 337 6.36 10.18 27.22
N SER A 338 6.35 11.51 27.32
CA SER A 338 7.45 12.37 26.86
C SER A 338 8.73 12.14 27.67
N ARG A 339 8.64 12.05 28.99
CA ARG A 339 9.78 11.76 29.87
C ARG A 339 10.37 10.38 29.63
N LEU A 340 9.51 9.39 29.38
CA LEU A 340 9.92 8.03 29.08
C LEU A 340 10.82 7.98 27.85
N GLY A 341 10.57 8.81 26.82
CA GLY A 341 11.43 8.88 25.64
C GLY A 341 12.89 9.24 25.93
N PHE A 342 13.16 10.04 26.97
CA PHE A 342 14.52 10.43 27.37
C PHE A 342 15.28 9.29 28.08
N VAL A 343 14.55 8.34 28.68
CA VAL A 343 15.14 7.30 29.53
C VAL A 343 15.00 5.88 28.97
N ALA A 344 14.12 5.67 27.99
CA ALA A 344 13.79 4.36 27.44
C ALA A 344 15.01 3.57 26.96
N SER A 345 15.99 4.23 26.33
CA SER A 345 17.23 3.61 25.89
C SER A 345 18.08 3.06 27.04
N SER A 346 18.12 3.78 28.18
CA SER A 346 18.79 3.32 29.41
C SER A 346 18.06 2.17 30.08
N MET A 347 16.76 2.03 29.80
CA MET A 347 15.93 0.94 30.30
C MET A 347 15.82 -0.21 29.29
N HIS A 348 16.49 -0.14 28.14
CA HIS A 348 16.41 -1.14 27.06
C HIS A 348 14.97 -1.47 26.61
N ILE A 349 14.08 -0.47 26.66
CA ILE A 349 12.68 -0.59 26.22
C ILE A 349 12.41 0.37 25.06
N THR A 350 11.36 0.08 24.31
CA THR A 350 10.82 0.97 23.28
C THR A 350 9.44 1.42 23.71
N PRO A 351 9.20 2.74 23.92
CA PRO A 351 7.86 3.25 24.21
C PRO A 351 6.92 2.91 23.06
N SER A 352 5.87 2.15 23.37
CA SER A 352 4.96 1.60 22.36
C SER A 352 3.64 1.20 23.00
N ILE A 353 2.61 1.04 22.17
CA ILE A 353 1.29 0.57 22.63
C ILE A 353 1.37 -0.82 23.28
N PRO A 354 2.09 -1.83 22.74
CA PRO A 354 2.27 -3.11 23.43
C PRO A 354 2.87 -2.97 24.83
N LEU A 355 3.87 -2.10 25.01
CA LEU A 355 4.49 -1.86 26.32
C LEU A 355 3.47 -1.26 27.30
N PHE A 356 2.80 -0.18 26.92
CA PHE A 356 1.82 0.49 27.79
C PHE A 356 0.65 -0.43 28.13
N ALA A 357 0.17 -1.20 27.17
CA ALA A 357 -0.88 -2.18 27.38
C ALA A 357 -0.41 -3.30 28.35
N ALA A 358 0.80 -3.82 28.19
CA ALA A 358 1.34 -4.83 29.12
C ALA A 358 1.50 -4.27 30.55
N VAL A 359 1.90 -3.01 30.71
CA VAL A 359 1.96 -2.35 32.02
C VAL A 359 0.55 -2.18 32.61
N ALA A 360 -0.41 -1.72 31.81
CA ALA A 360 -1.80 -1.54 32.23
C ALA A 360 -2.43 -2.84 32.76
N PHE A 361 -2.12 -3.96 32.11
CA PHE A 361 -2.61 -5.29 32.48
C PHE A 361 -1.65 -6.10 33.35
N SER A 362 -0.60 -5.48 33.91
CA SER A 362 0.40 -6.17 34.75
C SER A 362 -0.19 -6.87 35.98
N SER A 363 -1.40 -6.52 36.39
CA SER A 363 -2.12 -7.16 37.49
C SER A 363 -3.00 -8.33 37.11
N VAL A 364 -3.23 -8.56 35.81
CA VAL A 364 -3.97 -9.71 35.31
C VAL A 364 -2.96 -10.79 34.90
N PRO A 365 -2.96 -11.98 35.51
CA PRO A 365 -2.04 -13.04 35.13
C PRO A 365 -2.12 -13.35 33.63
N VAL A 366 -0.97 -13.62 33.00
CA VAL A 366 -0.83 -14.07 31.60
C VAL A 366 -1.21 -13.04 30.52
N LEU A 367 -2.21 -12.18 30.75
CA LEU A 367 -2.68 -11.19 29.79
C LEU A 367 -1.58 -10.24 29.24
N PRO A 368 -0.67 -9.64 30.05
CA PRO A 368 0.40 -8.79 29.52
C PRO A 368 1.38 -9.56 28.60
N ILE A 369 1.53 -10.86 28.82
CA ILE A 369 2.32 -11.75 27.95
C ILE A 369 1.58 -11.96 26.62
N LEU A 370 0.28 -12.29 26.67
CA LEU A 370 -0.55 -12.47 25.48
C LEU A 370 -0.62 -11.19 24.64
N ILE A 371 -0.79 -10.02 25.27
CA ILE A 371 -0.76 -8.71 24.61
C ILE A 371 0.53 -8.55 23.81
N SER A 372 1.67 -8.82 24.45
CA SER A 372 2.98 -8.66 23.85
C SER A 372 3.18 -9.57 22.61
N PHE A 373 2.82 -10.84 22.70
CA PHE A 373 3.03 -11.81 21.61
C PHE A 373 1.99 -11.75 20.50
N ILE A 374 0.74 -11.40 20.81
CA ILE A 374 -0.33 -11.33 19.81
C ILE A 374 -0.24 -10.03 19.00
N ILE A 375 0.06 -8.89 19.64
CA ILE A 375 0.12 -7.59 18.94
C ILE A 375 1.29 -7.55 17.93
N PHE A 376 2.37 -8.31 18.13
CA PHE A 376 3.46 -8.47 17.15
C PHE A 376 2.97 -8.93 15.77
N ILE A 377 1.84 -9.65 15.69
CA ILE A 377 1.29 -10.11 14.42
C ILE A 377 0.84 -8.93 13.55
N LEU A 378 0.38 -7.81 14.16
CA LEU A 378 -0.14 -6.63 13.43
C LEU A 378 0.84 -6.04 12.39
N PRO A 379 2.11 -5.77 12.70
CA PRO A 379 3.04 -5.28 11.69
C PRO A 379 3.38 -6.33 10.64
N VAL A 380 3.61 -7.59 11.01
CA VAL A 380 4.09 -8.56 10.02
C VAL A 380 2.99 -9.01 9.07
N LYS A 381 1.72 -9.04 9.52
CA LYS A 381 0.58 -9.43 8.67
C LYS A 381 0.44 -8.59 7.40
N ASP A 382 0.99 -7.36 7.35
CA ASP A 382 0.86 -6.45 6.19
C ASP A 382 1.37 -7.11 4.90
N VAL A 383 2.35 -8.02 5.03
CA VAL A 383 2.91 -8.82 3.94
C VAL A 383 1.85 -9.73 3.29
N LEU A 384 0.89 -10.27 4.05
CA LEU A 384 -0.16 -11.17 3.53
C LEU A 384 -1.02 -10.50 2.45
N PRO A 385 -1.76 -9.40 2.72
CA PRO A 385 -2.53 -8.72 1.68
C PRO A 385 -1.63 -8.06 0.63
N SER A 386 -0.41 -7.66 0.99
CA SER A 386 0.52 -7.03 0.06
C SER A 386 0.95 -7.95 -1.09
N ILE A 387 1.27 -9.22 -0.81
CA ILE A 387 1.58 -10.22 -1.84
C ILE A 387 0.39 -10.40 -2.80
N VAL A 388 -0.83 -10.43 -2.27
CA VAL A 388 -2.05 -10.55 -3.08
C VAL A 388 -2.17 -9.35 -4.02
N VAL A 389 -2.08 -8.13 -3.50
CA VAL A 389 -2.24 -6.90 -4.28
C VAL A 389 -1.13 -6.70 -5.32
N GLN A 390 0.12 -6.87 -4.92
CA GLN A 390 1.27 -6.65 -5.80
C GLN A 390 1.29 -7.64 -6.97
N SER A 391 0.77 -8.86 -6.79
CA SER A 391 0.67 -9.80 -7.89
C SER A 391 -0.26 -9.31 -9.01
N ARG A 392 -1.27 -8.49 -8.69
CA ARG A 392 -2.22 -7.92 -9.68
C ARG A 392 -1.55 -6.83 -10.50
N GLN A 393 -0.60 -6.11 -9.93
CA GLN A 393 0.21 -5.12 -10.65
C GLN A 393 1.03 -5.81 -11.74
N LEU A 394 1.80 -6.84 -11.37
CA LEU A 394 2.58 -7.64 -12.31
C LEU A 394 1.70 -8.33 -13.36
N PHE A 395 0.59 -8.94 -12.91
CA PHE A 395 -0.35 -9.62 -13.79
C PHE A 395 -0.93 -8.68 -14.85
N ALA A 396 -1.37 -7.49 -14.45
CA ALA A 396 -2.02 -6.55 -15.37
C ALA A 396 -1.04 -6.00 -16.43
N MET A 397 0.18 -5.63 -16.03
CA MET A 397 1.22 -5.21 -16.97
C MET A 397 1.65 -6.34 -17.92
N ALA A 398 1.72 -7.59 -17.41
CA ALA A 398 2.02 -8.75 -18.24
C ALA A 398 0.88 -9.11 -19.20
N PHE A 399 -0.37 -8.85 -18.82
CA PHE A 399 -1.55 -9.06 -19.67
C PHE A 399 -1.55 -8.13 -20.89
N ASP A 400 -1.00 -6.92 -20.71
CA ASP A 400 -0.71 -5.93 -21.76
C ASP A 400 0.63 -6.20 -22.48
N ARG A 401 1.28 -7.35 -22.21
CA ARG A 401 2.57 -7.77 -22.80
C ARG A 401 3.75 -6.84 -22.49
N LEU A 402 3.63 -5.95 -21.50
CA LEU A 402 4.70 -5.07 -21.04
C LEU A 402 5.60 -5.71 -19.97
N LEU A 403 5.33 -6.97 -19.64
CA LEU A 403 6.15 -7.85 -18.82
C LEU A 403 6.11 -9.28 -19.39
N PRO A 404 6.94 -10.23 -18.92
CA PRO A 404 6.91 -11.60 -19.40
C PRO A 404 5.52 -12.24 -19.25
N GLU A 405 5.00 -12.80 -20.34
CA GLU A 405 3.65 -13.40 -20.40
C GLU A 405 3.43 -14.51 -19.36
N SER A 406 4.50 -15.15 -18.88
CA SER A 406 4.45 -16.16 -17.82
C SER A 406 3.79 -15.66 -16.52
N LEU A 407 3.84 -14.35 -16.25
CA LEU A 407 3.20 -13.73 -15.08
C LEU A 407 1.67 -13.67 -15.17
N THR A 408 1.12 -13.91 -16.36
CA THR A 408 -0.33 -14.02 -16.55
C THR A 408 -0.86 -15.43 -16.28
N LYS A 409 0.02 -16.42 -16.06
CA LYS A 409 -0.39 -17.81 -15.83
C LYS A 409 -1.08 -17.93 -14.47
N VAL A 410 -2.34 -18.37 -14.51
CA VAL A 410 -3.17 -18.63 -13.33
C VAL A 410 -3.23 -20.14 -13.11
N SER A 411 -3.02 -20.59 -11.87
CA SER A 411 -3.17 -22.00 -11.52
C SER A 411 -4.64 -22.43 -11.64
N GLN A 412 -4.90 -23.56 -12.28
CA GLN A 412 -6.26 -24.11 -12.43
C GLN A 412 -6.87 -24.55 -11.10
N SER A 413 -6.05 -24.98 -10.13
CA SER A 413 -6.55 -25.48 -8.84
C SER A 413 -6.89 -24.35 -7.86
N THR A 414 -6.14 -23.25 -7.89
CA THR A 414 -6.27 -22.16 -6.90
C THR A 414 -6.80 -20.85 -7.48
N ASN A 415 -6.86 -20.73 -8.81
CA ASN A 415 -7.21 -19.51 -9.53
C ASN A 415 -6.35 -18.29 -9.11
N GLN A 416 -5.08 -18.51 -8.77
CA GLN A 416 -4.13 -17.47 -8.38
C GLN A 416 -2.90 -17.43 -9.33
N PRO A 417 -2.29 -16.24 -9.54
CA PRO A 417 -1.06 -16.09 -10.31
C PRO A 417 0.18 -16.44 -9.46
N ILE A 418 0.46 -17.74 -9.31
CA ILE A 418 1.51 -18.24 -8.39
C ILE A 418 2.89 -17.66 -8.70
N LEU A 419 3.26 -17.54 -9.97
CA LEU A 419 4.57 -16.98 -10.34
C LEU A 419 4.71 -15.51 -9.88
N SER A 420 3.65 -14.72 -10.00
CA SER A 420 3.64 -13.33 -9.52
C SER A 420 3.74 -13.25 -8.00
N TYR A 421 3.18 -14.22 -7.25
CA TYR A 421 3.41 -14.33 -5.81
C TYR A 421 4.87 -14.63 -5.48
N VAL A 422 5.47 -15.60 -6.17
CA VAL A 422 6.86 -15.98 -5.92
C VAL A 422 7.82 -14.82 -6.22
N ILE A 423 7.64 -14.11 -7.34
CA ILE A 423 8.50 -12.97 -7.68
C ILE A 423 8.34 -11.83 -6.67
N THR A 424 7.11 -11.54 -6.24
CA THR A 424 6.86 -10.54 -5.20
C THR A 424 7.51 -10.95 -3.87
N ALA A 425 7.41 -12.22 -3.48
CA ALA A 425 8.04 -12.72 -2.26
C ALA A 425 9.57 -12.62 -2.32
N ILE A 426 10.18 -12.95 -3.46
CA ILE A 426 11.62 -12.79 -3.68
C ILE A 426 12.02 -11.31 -3.56
N ALA A 427 11.27 -10.40 -4.18
CA ALA A 427 11.53 -8.97 -4.09
C ALA A 427 11.47 -8.45 -2.63
N ILE A 428 10.47 -8.91 -1.86
CA ILE A 428 10.36 -8.58 -0.42
C ILE A 428 11.53 -9.18 0.38
N ILE A 429 11.95 -10.41 0.11
CA ILE A 429 13.11 -11.04 0.80
C ILE A 429 14.41 -10.30 0.48
N VAL A 430 14.65 -9.95 -0.79
CA VAL A 430 15.78 -9.11 -1.18
C VAL A 430 15.71 -7.78 -0.46
N SER A 431 14.52 -7.19 -0.36
CA SER A 431 14.34 -5.97 0.43
C SER A 431 14.71 -6.17 1.89
N ILE A 432 14.30 -7.26 2.55
CA ILE A 432 14.65 -7.51 3.97
C ILE A 432 16.17 -7.43 4.17
N ILE A 433 16.95 -7.98 3.23
CA ILE A 433 18.41 -7.95 3.27
C ILE A 433 18.92 -6.51 3.06
N VAL A 434 18.43 -5.84 2.00
CA VAL A 434 18.85 -4.49 1.61
C VAL A 434 18.47 -3.45 2.67
N THR A 435 17.35 -3.61 3.36
CA THR A 435 16.87 -2.69 4.41
C THR A 435 17.23 -3.17 5.82
N SER A 436 18.10 -4.17 5.94
CA SER A 436 18.55 -4.68 7.23
C SER A 436 19.54 -3.70 7.88
N PRO A 437 19.79 -3.82 9.20
CA PRO A 437 20.85 -3.04 9.85
C PRO A 437 22.26 -3.26 9.26
N LEU A 438 22.47 -4.27 8.41
CA LEU A 438 23.73 -4.49 7.70
C LEU A 438 23.94 -3.52 6.53
N LEU A 439 22.84 -2.97 5.99
CA LEU A 439 22.81 -2.07 4.84
C LEU A 439 21.91 -0.86 5.17
N PRO A 440 22.35 0.05 6.07
CA PRO A 440 21.48 1.06 6.67
C PRO A 440 20.88 2.04 5.65
N LEU A 441 21.56 2.31 4.54
CA LEU A 441 21.03 3.15 3.46
C LEU A 441 19.77 2.55 2.83
N GLY A 442 19.64 1.23 2.76
CA GLY A 442 18.50 0.60 2.13
C GLY A 442 17.18 0.86 2.86
N TYR A 443 17.21 1.11 4.18
CA TYR A 443 16.02 1.51 4.92
C TYR A 443 15.43 2.81 4.37
N TYR A 444 16.27 3.84 4.19
CA TYR A 444 15.87 5.13 3.61
C TYR A 444 15.44 4.97 2.15
N VAL A 445 16.21 4.24 1.35
CA VAL A 445 15.84 3.95 -0.06
C VAL A 445 14.46 3.30 -0.15
N GLY A 446 14.15 2.34 0.73
CA GLY A 446 12.86 1.65 0.72
C GLY A 446 11.70 2.52 1.16
N ALA A 447 11.90 3.35 2.19
CA ALA A 447 10.88 4.30 2.65
C ALA A 447 10.61 5.39 1.61
N ASP A 448 11.66 6.04 1.10
CA ASP A 448 11.56 7.17 0.17
C ASP A 448 11.02 6.70 -1.19
N LEU A 449 11.47 5.55 -1.71
CA LEU A 449 10.92 5.00 -2.97
C LEU A 449 9.44 4.67 -2.83
N TYR A 450 9.01 4.14 -1.67
CA TYR A 450 7.60 3.88 -1.40
C TYR A 450 6.77 5.17 -1.42
N VAL A 451 7.17 6.18 -0.66
CA VAL A 451 6.45 7.46 -0.58
C VAL A 451 6.39 8.12 -1.97
N LEU A 452 7.54 8.24 -2.64
CA LEU A 452 7.64 8.82 -3.98
C LEU A 452 6.76 8.08 -5.00
N SER A 453 6.86 6.75 -5.06
CA SER A 453 6.12 5.94 -6.04
C SER A 453 4.61 6.02 -5.81
N VAL A 454 4.15 5.92 -4.56
CA VAL A 454 2.74 6.03 -4.21
C VAL A 454 2.22 7.43 -4.50
N ALA A 455 2.95 8.48 -4.09
CA ALA A 455 2.56 9.86 -4.35
C ALA A 455 2.42 10.12 -5.86
N LEU A 456 3.40 9.70 -6.67
CA LEU A 456 3.31 9.81 -8.12
C LEU A 456 2.10 9.07 -8.68
N LEU A 457 1.87 7.82 -8.28
CA LEU A 457 0.69 7.07 -8.74
C LEU A 457 -0.62 7.79 -8.38
N GLN A 458 -0.72 8.32 -7.17
CA GLN A 458 -1.92 9.00 -6.71
C GLN A 458 -2.13 10.35 -7.38
N VAL A 459 -1.06 11.10 -7.66
CA VAL A 459 -1.12 12.32 -8.50
C VAL A 459 -1.74 12.00 -9.86
N PHE A 460 -1.25 10.98 -10.56
CA PHE A 460 -1.80 10.61 -11.88
C PHE A 460 -3.18 9.96 -11.80
N THR A 461 -3.50 9.27 -10.71
CA THR A 461 -4.86 8.75 -10.46
C THR A 461 -5.84 9.89 -10.21
N ALA A 462 -5.43 10.94 -9.49
CA ALA A 462 -6.22 12.16 -9.32
C ALA A 462 -6.41 12.91 -10.64
N ILE A 463 -5.36 13.06 -11.46
CA ILE A 463 -5.46 13.64 -12.81
C ILE A 463 -6.43 12.83 -13.67
N THR A 464 -6.37 11.50 -13.59
CA THR A 464 -7.28 10.59 -14.30
C THR A 464 -8.73 10.87 -13.92
N ALA A 465 -9.02 11.03 -12.62
CA ALA A 465 -10.34 11.37 -12.12
C ALA A 465 -10.82 12.75 -12.58
N ILE A 466 -9.93 13.75 -12.59
CA ILE A 466 -10.23 15.11 -13.06
C ILE A 466 -10.63 15.10 -14.53
N LEU A 467 -9.88 14.38 -15.36
CA LEU A 467 -10.03 14.38 -16.80
C LEU A 467 -11.09 13.40 -17.31
N LEU A 468 -11.53 12.42 -16.51
CA LEU A 468 -12.50 11.41 -16.93
C LEU A 468 -13.73 11.98 -17.67
N PRO A 469 -14.42 13.04 -17.17
CA PRO A 469 -15.61 13.57 -17.84
C PRO A 469 -15.32 14.18 -19.23
N ILE A 470 -14.07 14.57 -19.48
CA ILE A 470 -13.62 15.22 -20.72
C ILE A 470 -13.00 14.20 -21.67
N SER A 471 -12.12 13.34 -21.17
CA SER A 471 -11.39 12.36 -21.98
C SER A 471 -12.29 11.22 -22.42
N ASN A 472 -13.25 10.82 -21.58
CA ASN A 472 -14.20 9.74 -21.88
C ASN A 472 -15.63 10.10 -21.41
N PRO A 473 -16.31 11.05 -22.09
CA PRO A 473 -17.61 11.56 -21.64
C PRO A 473 -18.71 10.49 -21.59
N GLU A 474 -18.68 9.51 -22.49
CA GLU A 474 -19.65 8.41 -22.49
C GLU A 474 -19.47 7.48 -21.28
N LEU A 475 -18.22 7.14 -20.96
CA LEU A 475 -17.91 6.34 -19.77
C LEU A 475 -18.35 7.07 -18.49
N TYR A 476 -18.10 8.38 -18.42
CA TYR A 476 -18.54 9.20 -17.30
C TYR A 476 -20.06 9.24 -17.17
N LYS A 477 -20.80 9.54 -18.25
CA LYS A 477 -22.28 9.61 -18.22
C LYS A 477 -22.92 8.28 -17.78
N ASN A 478 -22.36 7.17 -18.24
CA ASN A 478 -22.81 5.82 -17.91
C ASN A 478 -22.32 5.32 -16.54
N ALA A 479 -21.43 6.06 -15.86
CA ALA A 479 -20.87 5.63 -14.59
C ALA A 479 -21.96 5.56 -13.49
N PRO A 480 -21.87 4.62 -12.53
CA PRO A 480 -22.82 4.55 -11.44
C PRO A 480 -22.75 5.77 -10.52
N LYS A 481 -23.91 6.27 -10.05
CA LYS A 481 -23.94 7.28 -8.97
C LYS A 481 -23.17 6.77 -7.74
N PRO A 482 -22.31 7.56 -7.08
CA PRO A 482 -22.15 9.01 -7.28
C PRO A 482 -21.06 9.44 -8.28
N ALA A 483 -20.42 8.54 -9.03
CA ALA A 483 -19.32 8.90 -9.94
C ALA A 483 -19.72 9.90 -11.02
N ASN A 484 -20.96 9.83 -11.50
CA ASN A 484 -21.52 10.75 -12.50
C ASN A 484 -22.34 11.91 -11.90
N LEU A 485 -22.19 12.20 -10.60
CA LEU A 485 -22.84 13.37 -10.01
C LEU A 485 -22.11 14.66 -10.39
N GLU A 486 -22.88 15.74 -10.47
CA GLU A 486 -22.41 17.10 -10.72
C GLU A 486 -22.89 18.00 -9.58
N PHE A 487 -22.03 18.92 -9.12
CA PHE A 487 -22.42 20.01 -8.24
C PHE A 487 -22.47 21.30 -9.07
N GLY A 488 -23.69 21.76 -9.36
CA GLY A 488 -23.91 22.80 -10.36
C GLY A 488 -23.60 22.28 -11.76
N LYS A 489 -22.45 22.69 -12.32
CA LYS A 489 -21.97 22.25 -13.66
C LYS A 489 -20.61 21.54 -13.59
N ILE A 490 -20.09 21.29 -12.38
CA ILE A 490 -18.76 20.71 -12.19
C ILE A 490 -18.94 19.25 -11.72
N PRO A 491 -18.40 18.26 -12.45
CA PRO A 491 -18.39 16.86 -12.02
C PRO A 491 -17.79 16.67 -10.63
N LEU A 492 -18.49 15.97 -9.74
CA LEU A 492 -18.03 15.65 -8.38
C LEU A 492 -16.66 14.96 -8.42
N ILE A 493 -16.46 14.03 -9.35
CA ILE A 493 -15.20 13.31 -9.51
C ILE A 493 -14.03 14.25 -9.82
N SER A 494 -14.26 15.34 -10.56
CA SER A 494 -13.23 16.33 -10.86
C SER A 494 -12.95 17.26 -9.67
N ILE A 495 -13.97 17.61 -8.87
CA ILE A 495 -13.79 18.39 -7.63
C ILE A 495 -12.93 17.60 -6.64
N VAL A 496 -13.37 16.36 -6.33
CA VAL A 496 -12.65 15.49 -5.39
C VAL A 496 -11.26 15.14 -5.93
N GLY A 497 -11.14 14.87 -7.23
CA GLY A 497 -9.86 14.67 -7.90
C GLY A 497 -8.91 15.86 -7.74
N SER A 498 -9.41 17.09 -7.85
CA SER A 498 -8.59 18.31 -7.68
C SER A 498 -8.10 18.47 -6.24
N ILE A 499 -8.95 18.19 -5.25
CA ILE A 499 -8.56 18.23 -3.83
C ILE A 499 -7.52 17.14 -3.54
N SER A 500 -7.73 15.92 -4.05
CA SER A 500 -6.78 14.81 -3.94
C SER A 500 -5.45 15.15 -4.59
N LEU A 501 -5.46 15.77 -5.78
CA LEU A 501 -4.25 16.20 -6.48
C LEU A 501 -3.45 17.20 -5.64
N ALA A 502 -4.11 18.21 -5.08
CA ALA A 502 -3.45 19.19 -4.21
C ALA A 502 -2.83 18.54 -2.97
N ALA A 503 -3.55 17.60 -2.34
CA ALA A 503 -3.04 16.87 -1.19
C ALA A 503 -1.80 16.03 -1.54
N TRP A 504 -1.82 15.26 -2.63
CA TRP A 504 -0.67 14.44 -3.02
C TRP A 504 0.51 15.26 -3.54
N LEU A 505 0.28 16.42 -4.17
CA LEU A 505 1.36 17.34 -4.53
C LEU A 505 2.02 17.95 -3.30
N PHE A 506 1.24 18.27 -2.27
CA PHE A 506 1.79 18.73 -0.98
C PHE A 506 2.67 17.65 -0.34
N LEU A 507 2.18 16.41 -0.28
CA LEU A 507 2.93 15.27 0.28
C LEU A 507 4.21 14.98 -0.51
N LEU A 508 4.15 15.08 -1.85
CA LEU A 508 5.32 14.93 -2.70
C LEU A 508 6.34 16.06 -2.46
N GLY A 509 5.87 17.30 -2.27
CA GLY A 509 6.73 18.43 -1.94
C GLY A 509 7.42 18.28 -0.58
N ASP A 510 6.72 17.75 0.41
CA ASP A 510 7.26 17.44 1.73
C ASP A 510 8.33 16.35 1.68
N ASP A 511 8.08 15.27 0.93
CA ASP A 511 9.06 14.20 0.69
C ASP A 511 10.35 14.76 0.07
N PHE A 512 10.24 15.58 -0.99
CA PHE A 512 11.39 16.26 -1.57
C PHE A 512 12.11 17.18 -0.58
N TYR A 513 11.38 17.91 0.26
CA TYR A 513 11.99 18.73 1.31
C TYR A 513 12.78 17.88 2.32
N GLY A 514 12.23 16.75 2.78
CA GLY A 514 12.91 15.79 3.64
C GLY A 514 14.19 15.25 3.01
N ILE A 515 14.14 14.94 1.72
CA ILE A 515 15.28 14.48 0.93
C ILE A 515 16.38 15.55 0.85
N PHE A 516 16.05 16.81 0.55
CA PHE A 516 17.04 17.88 0.42
C PHE A 516 17.67 18.30 1.76
N THR A 517 16.97 18.08 2.87
CA THR A 517 17.46 18.42 4.21
C THR A 517 18.18 17.27 4.91
N SER A 518 18.00 16.03 4.43
CA SER A 518 18.64 14.83 4.96
C SER A 518 20.11 14.73 4.56
N SER A 519 20.96 14.32 5.50
CA SER A 519 22.39 14.08 5.26
C SER A 519 22.67 12.92 4.27
N VAL A 520 21.70 12.01 4.10
CA VAL A 520 21.79 10.87 3.17
C VAL A 520 20.93 11.04 1.92
N GLY A 521 20.09 12.08 1.87
CA GLY A 521 19.03 12.20 0.86
C GLY A 521 19.54 12.22 -0.59
N TYR A 522 20.62 12.94 -0.88
CA TYR A 522 21.20 12.96 -2.23
C TYR A 522 21.69 11.58 -2.71
N ILE A 523 22.31 10.79 -1.82
CA ILE A 523 22.77 9.44 -2.13
C ILE A 523 21.57 8.52 -2.37
N VAL A 524 20.54 8.63 -1.53
CA VAL A 524 19.29 7.87 -1.69
C VAL A 524 18.62 8.21 -3.03
N MET A 525 18.54 9.49 -3.40
CA MET A 525 17.99 9.90 -4.70
C MET A 525 18.79 9.44 -5.90
N LEU A 526 20.12 9.37 -5.79
CA LEU A 526 20.95 8.79 -6.83
C LEU A 526 20.56 7.33 -7.08
N ILE A 527 20.43 6.54 -6.00
CA ILE A 527 20.02 5.13 -6.07
C ILE A 527 18.61 5.01 -6.68
N ILE A 528 17.66 5.81 -6.22
CA ILE A 528 16.30 5.83 -6.77
C ILE A 528 16.32 6.21 -8.25
N SER A 529 17.11 7.19 -8.66
CA SER A 529 17.24 7.60 -10.06
C SER A 529 17.77 6.47 -10.94
N VAL A 530 18.70 5.65 -10.43
CA VAL A 530 19.17 4.44 -11.12
C VAL A 530 18.04 3.41 -11.24
N ILE A 531 17.23 3.20 -10.19
CA ILE A 531 16.06 2.31 -10.24
C ILE A 531 15.07 2.79 -11.31
N LEU A 532 14.75 4.09 -11.33
CA LEU A 532 13.87 4.69 -12.32
C LEU A 532 14.42 4.56 -13.76
N ALA A 533 15.73 4.71 -13.94
CA ALA A 533 16.39 4.50 -15.23
C ALA A 533 16.27 3.04 -15.68
N ILE A 534 16.43 2.06 -14.79
CA ILE A 534 16.25 0.63 -15.08
C ILE A 534 14.80 0.36 -15.51
N VAL A 535 13.81 0.92 -14.79
CA VAL A 535 12.39 0.81 -15.15
C VAL A 535 12.11 1.39 -16.53
N PHE A 536 12.69 2.55 -16.85
CA PHE A 536 12.57 3.15 -18.17
C PHE A 536 13.19 2.28 -19.28
N VAL A 537 14.39 1.72 -19.05
CA VAL A 537 15.03 0.81 -20.00
C VAL A 537 14.18 -0.46 -20.22
N MET A 538 13.60 -1.01 -19.16
CA MET A 538 12.66 -2.13 -19.26
C MET A 538 11.44 -1.78 -20.13
N TYR A 539 10.84 -0.61 -19.91
CA TYR A 539 9.72 -0.14 -20.72
C TYR A 539 10.09 -0.09 -22.20
N VAL A 540 11.19 0.58 -22.55
CA VAL A 540 11.68 0.70 -23.93
C VAL A 540 11.93 -0.68 -24.56
N TYR A 541 12.50 -1.62 -23.81
CA TYR A 541 12.71 -2.99 -24.26
C TYR A 541 11.39 -3.68 -24.63
N PHE A 542 10.38 -3.64 -23.77
CA PHE A 542 9.09 -4.30 -24.04
C PHE A 542 8.31 -3.61 -25.17
N VAL A 543 8.35 -2.28 -25.25
CA VAL A 543 7.74 -1.53 -26.37
C VAL A 543 8.38 -1.95 -27.69
N LYS A 544 9.71 -1.95 -27.77
CA LYS A 544 10.43 -2.36 -28.99
C LYS A 544 10.14 -3.81 -29.35
N ARG A 545 10.01 -4.70 -28.35
CA ARG A 545 9.57 -6.08 -28.57
C ARG A 545 8.17 -6.14 -29.19
N LEU A 546 7.22 -5.35 -28.72
CA LEU A 546 5.86 -5.30 -29.29
C LEU A 546 5.86 -4.78 -30.73
N GLU A 547 6.65 -3.74 -31.01
CA GLU A 547 6.82 -3.22 -32.36
C GLU A 547 7.37 -4.29 -33.31
N THR A 548 8.38 -5.06 -32.89
CA THR A 548 8.91 -6.17 -33.70
C THR A 548 7.90 -7.30 -33.91
N GLN A 549 6.90 -7.45 -33.04
CA GLN A 549 5.80 -8.41 -33.17
C GLN A 549 4.61 -7.85 -33.98
N GLY A 550 4.70 -6.60 -34.45
CA GLY A 550 3.63 -5.95 -35.21
C GLY A 550 2.42 -5.53 -34.37
N ILE A 551 2.57 -5.40 -33.05
CA ILE A 551 1.51 -4.98 -32.12
C ILE A 551 1.65 -3.49 -31.85
N ASP A 552 0.62 -2.70 -32.18
CA ASP A 552 0.60 -1.27 -31.83
C ASP A 552 0.22 -1.08 -30.35
N ILE A 553 1.15 -0.52 -29.57
CA ILE A 553 0.93 -0.21 -28.16
C ILE A 553 -0.24 0.75 -27.92
N ARG A 554 -0.57 1.60 -28.90
CA ARG A 554 -1.72 2.52 -28.81
C ARG A 554 -3.04 1.76 -28.80
N LEU A 555 -3.10 0.58 -29.41
CA LEU A 555 -4.28 -0.29 -29.37
C LEU A 555 -4.41 -0.95 -27.99
N VAL A 556 -3.31 -1.46 -27.45
CA VAL A 556 -3.26 -2.03 -26.08
C VAL A 556 -3.73 -1.00 -25.04
N GLY A 557 -3.27 0.25 -25.17
CA GLY A 557 -3.64 1.33 -24.25
C GLY A 557 -5.05 1.90 -24.45
N LYS A 558 -5.74 1.62 -25.55
CA LYS A 558 -7.11 2.13 -25.81
C LYS A 558 -8.19 1.11 -25.45
N GLU A 559 -7.88 -0.18 -25.54
CA GLU A 559 -8.87 -1.21 -25.25
C GLU A 559 -8.98 -1.49 -23.76
N ILE A 560 -10.21 -1.47 -23.24
CA ILE A 560 -10.47 -1.88 -21.86
C ILE A 560 -10.26 -3.40 -21.77
N PRO A 561 -9.45 -3.90 -20.82
CA PRO A 561 -9.23 -5.35 -20.68
C PRO A 561 -10.55 -6.11 -20.51
N PRO A 562 -10.69 -7.28 -21.14
CA PRO A 562 -11.85 -8.14 -20.96
C PRO A 562 -11.94 -8.67 -19.52
N GLU A 563 -13.12 -9.17 -19.12
CA GLU A 563 -13.32 -9.79 -17.80
C GLU A 563 -12.75 -11.21 -17.73
#